data_AF-A0A520PCS9-F1
#
_entry.id   AF-A0A520PCS9-F1
#
_cell.length_a   1.000
_cell.length_b   1.000
_cell.length_c   1.000
_cell.angle_alpha   90.00
_cell.angle_beta   90.00
_cell.angle_gamma   90.00
#
_symmetry.space_group_name_H-M   'P 1'
#
loop_
_entity.id
_entity.type
_entity.pdbx_description
1 polymer ?
#
loop_
_entity_poly.entity_id
_entity_poly.type
_entity_poly.pdbx_seq_one_letter_code
_entity_poly.pdbx_strand_id
1 'polypeptide(L)'
;MTPSELYHFLDEYQISYKKFDHSPVYTVEESKKLSPAMSGGKTKNLFVRDKKGKHHILLTVEQDKRVDLKKVSEFIGYGRLSFCSPERLLKYLGVEPGSVSLLG
;
A
#
# COMPACT_ATOMS: atom_id res chain seq x y z
N MET A 1 9.25 5.02 7.26
CA MET A 1 8.82 5.88 8.38
C MET A 1 8.34 4.99 9.53
N THR A 2 8.64 5.30 10.78
CA THR A 2 8.06 4.59 11.94
C THR A 2 6.63 5.07 12.19
N PRO A 3 5.76 4.30 12.88
CA PRO A 3 4.40 4.75 13.21
C PRO A 3 4.38 6.09 13.96
N SER A 4 5.32 6.30 14.90
CA SER A 4 5.40 7.55 15.66
C SER A 4 5.76 8.75 14.78
N GLU A 5 6.69 8.58 13.82
CA GLU A 5 7.03 9.62 12.85
C GLU A 5 5.83 9.97 11.96
N LEU A 6 5.05 8.97 11.55
CA LEU A 6 3.83 9.18 10.77
C LEU A 6 2.79 10.00 11.54
N TYR A 7 2.54 9.67 12.82
CA TYR A 7 1.56 10.41 13.62
C TYR A 7 2.01 11.85 13.85
N HIS A 8 3.29 12.06 14.16
CA HIS A 8 3.83 13.41 14.28
C HIS A 8 3.66 14.22 12.99
N PHE A 9 3.93 13.60 11.82
CA PHE A 9 3.71 14.25 10.53
C PHE A 9 2.22 14.62 10.35
N LEU A 10 1.29 13.70 10.62
CA LEU A 10 -0.14 14.00 10.49
C LEU A 10 -0.57 15.14 11.43
N ASP A 11 -0.06 15.17 12.66
CA ASP A 11 -0.35 16.22 13.64
C ASP A 11 0.23 17.58 13.21
N GLU A 12 1.48 17.61 12.74
CA GLU A 12 2.16 18.83 12.24
C GLU A 12 1.38 19.48 11.09
N TYR A 13 0.86 18.68 10.18
CA TYR A 13 0.08 19.16 9.03
C TYR A 13 -1.43 19.23 9.32
N GLN A 14 -1.86 19.01 10.56
CA GLN A 14 -3.26 19.08 11.00
C GLN A 14 -4.20 18.14 10.21
N ILE A 15 -3.69 16.97 9.81
CA ILE A 15 -4.45 15.94 9.11
C ILE A 15 -5.13 15.05 10.14
N SER A 16 -6.45 15.23 10.31
CA SER A 16 -7.24 14.44 11.26
C SER A 16 -7.26 12.95 10.88
N TYR A 17 -7.01 12.07 11.85
CA TYR A 17 -7.05 10.62 11.65
C TYR A 17 -7.74 9.90 12.81
N LYS A 18 -8.17 8.66 12.54
CA LYS A 18 -8.61 7.70 13.56
C LYS A 18 -7.74 6.46 13.44
N LYS A 19 -7.17 6.01 14.56
CA LYS A 19 -6.36 4.80 14.62
C LYS A 19 -7.16 3.67 15.27
N PHE A 20 -7.08 2.48 14.68
CA PHE A 20 -7.65 1.26 15.23
C PHE A 20 -6.57 0.19 15.21
N ASP A 21 -6.15 -0.26 16.39
CA ASP A 21 -5.20 -1.37 16.52
C ASP A 21 -5.97 -2.70 16.52
N HIS A 22 -5.43 -3.71 15.85
CA HIS A 22 -5.93 -5.07 15.88
C HIS A 22 -4.76 -6.06 15.80
N SER A 23 -5.00 -7.31 16.20
CA SER A 23 -4.00 -8.37 16.01
C SER A 23 -3.66 -8.56 14.52
N PRO A 24 -2.43 -8.95 14.16
CA PRO A 24 -2.07 -9.25 12.78
C PRO A 24 -3.02 -10.27 12.15
N VAL A 25 -3.38 -10.04 10.89
CA VAL A 25 -4.27 -10.91 10.10
C VAL A 25 -3.53 -11.41 8.88
N TYR A 26 -3.68 -12.70 8.57
CA TYR A 26 -2.96 -13.33 7.45
C TYR A 26 -3.91 -13.83 6.38
N THR A 27 -5.21 -13.91 6.69
CA THR A 27 -6.25 -14.27 5.74
C THR A 27 -7.18 -13.09 5.44
N VAL A 28 -7.76 -13.08 4.25
CA VAL A 28 -8.77 -12.09 3.84
C VAL A 28 -10.00 -12.14 4.76
N GLU A 29 -10.36 -13.34 5.22
CA GLU A 29 -11.51 -13.54 6.11
C GLU A 29 -11.29 -12.94 7.50
N GLU A 30 -10.11 -13.16 8.10
CA GLU A 30 -9.74 -12.54 9.39
C GLU A 30 -9.70 -11.02 9.27
N SER A 31 -9.10 -10.51 8.20
CA SER A 31 -9.05 -9.07 7.92
C SER A 31 -10.45 -8.46 7.86
N LYS A 32 -11.42 -9.13 7.21
CA LYS A 32 -12.81 -8.66 7.15
C LYS A 32 -13.50 -8.66 8.52
N LYS A 33 -13.20 -9.62 9.40
CA LYS A 33 -13.78 -9.72 10.74
C LYS A 33 -13.20 -8.71 11.73
N LEU A 34 -11.90 -8.48 11.67
CA LEU A 34 -11.17 -7.62 12.61
C LEU A 34 -11.10 -6.16 12.15
N SER A 35 -11.33 -5.89 10.87
CA SER A 35 -11.44 -4.51 10.37
C SER A 35 -12.69 -3.85 10.97
N PRO A 36 -12.56 -2.72 11.68
CA PRO A 36 -13.72 -1.98 12.13
C PRO A 36 -14.56 -1.52 10.94
N ALA A 37 -15.88 -1.41 11.16
CA ALA A 37 -16.77 -0.76 10.22
C ALA A 37 -16.43 0.74 10.18
N MET A 38 -15.75 1.17 9.12
CA MET A 38 -15.35 2.56 8.92
C MET A 38 -16.13 3.13 7.75
N SER A 39 -16.57 4.38 7.89
CA SER A 39 -17.03 5.16 6.75
C SER A 39 -15.82 5.48 5.85
N GLY A 40 -15.94 5.19 4.56
CA GLY A 40 -14.89 5.44 3.57
C GLY A 40 -14.44 4.20 2.81
N GLY A 41 -13.63 4.40 1.78
CA GLY A 41 -13.10 3.32 0.95
C GLY A 41 -11.89 2.67 1.60
N LYS A 42 -11.88 1.34 1.68
CA LYS A 42 -10.68 0.58 2.04
C LYS A 42 -9.73 0.57 0.85
N THR A 43 -8.44 0.64 1.09
CA THR A 43 -7.42 0.63 0.03
C THR A 43 -6.52 -0.59 0.12
N LYS A 44 -6.09 -1.10 -1.03
CA LYS A 44 -4.90 -1.95 -1.16
C LYS A 44 -3.82 -1.24 -1.95
N ASN A 45 -2.57 -1.62 -1.70
CA ASN A 45 -1.40 -1.03 -2.30
C ASN A 45 -0.61 -2.10 -3.05
N LEU A 46 -0.35 -1.86 -4.34
CA LEU A 46 0.45 -2.74 -5.18
C LEU A 46 1.76 -2.01 -5.49
N PHE A 47 2.87 -2.49 -4.92
CA PHE A 47 4.19 -1.96 -5.25
C PHE A 47 4.79 -2.76 -6.41
N VAL A 48 4.90 -2.09 -7.57
CA VAL A 48 5.32 -2.70 -8.83
C VAL A 48 6.51 -1.94 -9.42
N ARG A 49 7.19 -2.60 -10.35
CA ARG A 49 8.31 -2.04 -11.11
C ARG A 49 8.18 -2.36 -12.58
N ASP A 50 8.86 -1.56 -13.41
CA ASP A 50 9.07 -1.89 -14.81
C ASP A 50 10.04 -3.08 -14.97
N LYS A 51 10.08 -3.63 -16.20
CA LYS A 51 10.97 -4.76 -16.53
C LYS A 51 12.44 -4.47 -16.22
N LYS A 52 12.91 -3.25 -16.51
CA LYS A 52 14.32 -2.86 -16.27
C LYS A 52 14.59 -2.57 -14.79
N GLY A 53 13.55 -2.48 -13.96
CA GLY A 53 13.65 -2.21 -12.52
C GLY A 53 14.18 -0.81 -12.20
N LYS A 54 14.03 0.13 -13.15
CA LYS A 54 14.40 1.54 -13.04
C LYS A 54 13.29 2.35 -12.38
N HIS A 55 12.04 2.03 -12.70
CA HIS A 55 10.86 2.73 -12.19
C HIS A 55 10.14 1.87 -11.17
N HIS A 56 9.75 2.48 -10.06
CA HIS A 56 8.97 1.88 -8.99
C HIS A 56 7.69 2.68 -8.83
N ILE A 57 6.57 1.98 -8.79
CA ILE A 57 5.25 2.59 -8.75
C ILE A 57 4.48 1.97 -7.60
N LEU A 58 3.96 2.81 -6.72
CA LEU A 58 2.99 2.43 -5.71
C LEU A 58 1.59 2.73 -6.25
N LEU A 59 0.82 1.68 -6.53
CA LEU A 59 -0.56 1.81 -6.98
C LEU A 59 -1.49 1.64 -5.79
N THR A 60 -2.11 2.73 -5.35
CA THR A 60 -3.16 2.70 -4.33
C THR A 60 -4.52 2.69 -5.00
N VAL A 61 -5.30 1.65 -4.73
CA VAL A 61 -6.64 1.46 -5.29
C VAL A 61 -7.60 1.02 -4.20
N GLU A 62 -8.91 1.14 -4.47
CA GLU A 62 -9.93 0.54 -3.62
C GLU A 62 -9.69 -0.99 -3.47
N GLN A 63 -9.96 -1.52 -2.28
CA GLN A 63 -9.66 -2.88 -1.85
C GLN A 63 -10.15 -3.95 -2.83
N ASP A 64 -11.40 -3.85 -3.28
CA ASP A 64 -12.03 -4.85 -4.15
C ASP A 64 -11.80 -4.58 -5.65
N LYS A 65 -11.28 -3.42 -6.01
CA LYS A 65 -10.94 -3.08 -7.41
C LYS A 65 -9.92 -4.05 -8.00
N ARG A 66 -10.27 -4.68 -9.12
CA ARG A 66 -9.32 -5.47 -9.93
C ARG A 66 -8.41 -4.53 -10.72
N VAL A 67 -7.11 -4.77 -10.66
CA VAL A 67 -6.10 -3.97 -11.36
C VAL A 67 -5.55 -4.78 -12.54
N ASP A 68 -5.67 -4.22 -13.73
CA ASP A 68 -5.03 -4.74 -14.94
C ASP A 68 -3.67 -4.05 -15.12
N LEU A 69 -2.60 -4.75 -14.72
CA LEU A 69 -1.24 -4.20 -14.79
C LEU A 69 -0.78 -3.93 -16.23
N LYS A 70 -1.38 -4.57 -17.24
CA LYS A 70 -1.07 -4.30 -18.65
C LYS A 70 -1.62 -2.95 -19.06
N LYS A 71 -2.90 -2.66 -18.74
CA LYS A 71 -3.51 -1.35 -18.99
C LYS A 71 -2.81 -0.24 -18.22
N VAL A 72 -2.42 -0.50 -16.96
CA VAL A 72 -1.64 0.47 -16.17
C VAL A 72 -0.29 0.74 -16.82
N SER A 73 0.43 -0.30 -17.25
CA SER A 73 1.67 -0.18 -18.02
C SER A 73 1.52 0.71 -19.25
N GLU A 74 0.47 0.49 -20.04
CA GLU A 74 0.17 1.27 -21.25
C GLU A 74 -0.14 2.73 -20.91
N PHE A 75 -0.89 2.98 -19.84
CA PHE A 75 -1.25 4.33 -19.39
C PHE A 75 -0.06 5.14 -18.90
N ILE A 76 0.85 4.54 -18.12
CA ILE A 76 2.01 5.25 -17.55
C ILE A 76 3.26 5.19 -18.46
N GLY A 77 3.22 4.42 -19.55
CA GLY A 77 4.33 4.30 -20.51
C GLY A 77 5.54 3.50 -20.02
N TYR A 78 5.44 2.73 -18.93
CA TYR A 78 6.58 2.02 -18.32
C TYR A 78 6.69 0.54 -18.67
N GLY A 79 6.25 0.12 -19.86
CA GLY A 79 6.34 -1.28 -20.29
C GLY A 79 5.81 -2.29 -19.26
N ARG A 80 6.09 -3.58 -19.45
CA ARG A 80 5.52 -4.62 -18.57
C ARG A 80 5.89 -4.39 -17.10
N LEU A 81 4.85 -4.31 -16.27
CA LEU A 81 4.94 -4.18 -14.81
C LEU A 81 4.94 -5.55 -14.13
N SER A 82 5.69 -5.66 -13.04
CA SER A 82 5.72 -6.81 -12.15
C SER A 82 5.88 -6.37 -10.69
N PHE A 83 5.40 -7.17 -9.74
CA PHE A 83 5.57 -6.88 -8.32
C PHE A 83 7.05 -6.72 -7.92
N CYS A 84 7.29 -5.79 -7.00
CA CYS A 84 8.57 -5.61 -6.35
C CYS A 84 8.87 -6.80 -5.41
N SER A 85 10.16 -7.07 -5.22
CA SER A 85 10.61 -8.08 -4.28
C SER A 85 10.59 -7.55 -2.83
N PRO A 86 10.63 -8.42 -1.81
CA PRO A 86 10.71 -8.00 -0.40
C PRO A 86 11.86 -7.03 -0.12
N GLU A 87 13.02 -7.22 -0.74
CA GLU A 87 14.19 -6.35 -0.55
C GLU A 87 13.92 -4.94 -1.10
N ARG A 88 13.14 -4.82 -2.18
CA ARG A 88 12.73 -3.53 -2.72
C ARG A 88 11.65 -2.86 -1.87
N LEU A 89 10.73 -3.63 -1.28
CA LEU A 89 9.77 -3.09 -0.31
C LEU A 89 10.51 -2.46 0.88
N LEU A 90 11.47 -3.19 1.46
CA LEU A 90 12.26 -2.65 2.56
C LEU A 90 13.09 -1.43 2.14
N LYS A 91 13.75 -1.50 0.97
CA LYS A 91 14.60 -0.41 0.47
C LYS A 91 13.84 0.89 0.20
N TYR A 92 12.66 0.82 -0.42
CA TYR A 92 11.95 2.01 -0.91
C TYR A 92 10.79 2.45 -0.02
N LEU A 93 10.16 1.51 0.70
CA LEU A 93 9.00 1.78 1.55
C LEU A 93 9.26 1.47 3.03
N GLY A 94 10.38 0.82 3.38
CA GLY A 94 10.67 0.47 4.78
C GLY A 94 9.74 -0.57 5.38
N VAL A 95 9.02 -1.35 4.56
CA VAL A 95 8.03 -2.34 5.01
C VAL A 95 8.31 -3.74 4.48
N GLU A 96 7.76 -4.73 5.16
CA GLU A 96 7.76 -6.13 4.75
C GLU A 96 6.51 -6.50 3.93
N PRO A 97 6.53 -7.62 3.18
CA PRO A 97 5.33 -8.16 2.54
C PRO A 97 4.18 -8.33 3.54
N GLY A 98 2.98 -7.88 3.15
CA GLY A 98 1.80 -7.87 4.04
C GLY A 98 1.54 -6.51 4.71
N SER A 99 2.53 -5.62 4.72
CA SER A 99 2.44 -4.30 5.38
C SER A 99 2.53 -3.12 4.38
N VAL A 100 2.23 -3.35 3.10
CA VAL A 100 2.34 -2.31 2.06
C VAL A 100 1.26 -1.25 2.24
N SER A 101 1.69 -0.01 2.48
CA SER A 101 0.83 1.15 2.74
C SER A 101 1.19 2.33 1.84
N LEU A 102 0.20 3.20 1.58
CA LEU A 102 0.42 4.54 1.02
C LEU A 102 1.22 5.44 1.98
N LEU A 103 1.16 5.14 3.28
CA LEU A 103 1.72 5.96 4.36
C LEU A 103 3.15 5.55 4.76
N GLY A 104 3.80 4.68 3.98
CA GLY A 104 5.15 4.15 4.25
C GLY A 104 6.29 5.13 3.98
#